data_AF-A0A226EPJ3-F1
#
_entry.id   AF-A0A226EPJ3-F1
#
_cell.length_a   1.000
_cell.length_b   1.000
_cell.length_c   1.000
_cell.angle_alpha   90.00
_cell.angle_beta   90.00
_cell.angle_gamma   90.00
#
_symmetry.space_group_name_H-M   'P 1'
#
loop_
_entity.id
_entity.type
_entity.pdbx_description
1 polymer ?
#
loop_
_entity_poly.entity_id
_entity_poly.type
_entity_poly.pdbx_seq_one_letter_code
_entity_poly.pdbx_strand_id
1 'polypeptide(L)'
;MIINSADSIGSPDLQFLSVPVTDTVQCGKSFKANNVTVTELQVCAGGEKGKGSCAGDSGSPLFYPAKTKGKATIRNFQIGIVSFGKHQCAAGNAPVVYTRVKRYLTWILDHIK
;
A
#
# COMPACT_ATOMS: atom_id res chain seq x y z
N MET A 1 6.75 -0.01 -7.39
CA MET A 1 6.27 -1.07 -8.26
C MET A 1 7.40 -2.06 -8.45
N ILE A 2 7.14 -3.35 -8.68
CA ILE A 2 8.14 -4.14 -9.40
C ILE A 2 8.08 -3.76 -10.87
N ILE A 3 9.17 -3.16 -11.34
CA ILE A 3 9.84 -3.68 -12.53
C ILE A 3 10.98 -4.54 -12.01
N ASN A 4 11.09 -5.73 -12.59
CA ASN A 4 12.17 -6.68 -12.45
C ASN A 4 13.52 -5.94 -12.34
N SER A 5 14.07 -5.82 -11.14
CA SER A 5 15.44 -5.34 -10.99
C SER A 5 16.05 -6.03 -9.79
N ALA A 6 16.87 -7.03 -10.11
CA ALA A 6 17.94 -7.48 -9.24
C ALA A 6 18.97 -6.36 -8.99
N ASP A 7 18.82 -5.20 -9.63
CA ASP A 7 19.68 -4.04 -9.56
C ASP A 7 18.94 -2.85 -8.93
N SER A 8 19.66 -2.07 -8.13
CA SER A 8 19.20 -0.90 -7.38
C SER A 8 18.81 0.32 -8.25
N ILE A 9 18.34 0.10 -9.48
CA ILE A 9 18.04 1.14 -10.45
C ILE A 9 16.52 1.24 -10.60
N GLY A 10 15.95 2.33 -10.10
CA GLY A 10 14.53 2.64 -10.27
C GLY A 10 14.13 2.80 -11.74
N SER A 11 12.85 2.69 -12.04
CA SER A 11 12.34 2.94 -13.39
C SER A 11 12.35 4.44 -13.70
N PRO A 12 12.73 4.87 -14.93
CA PRO A 12 12.56 6.25 -15.37
C PRO A 12 11.10 6.63 -15.63
N ASP A 13 10.23 5.63 -15.82
CA ASP A 13 8.80 5.81 -16.10
C ASP A 13 7.96 5.50 -14.87
N LEU A 14 6.90 6.29 -14.64
CA LEU A 14 5.96 6.01 -13.57
C LEU A 14 5.25 4.66 -13.79
N GLN A 15 5.27 3.83 -12.76
CA GLN A 15 4.64 2.51 -12.78
C GLN A 15 3.42 2.45 -11.86
N PHE A 16 2.37 1.72 -12.25
CA PHE A 16 1.19 1.43 -11.41
C PHE A 16 0.74 -0.05 -11.47
N LEU A 17 0.16 -0.57 -10.38
CA LEU A 17 -0.32 -1.94 -10.29
C LEU A 17 -1.63 -1.97 -9.51
N SER A 18 -2.52 -2.86 -9.92
CA SER A 18 -3.77 -3.14 -9.21
C SER A 18 -3.58 -4.33 -8.29
N VAL A 19 -3.90 -4.14 -7.00
CA VAL A 19 -3.82 -5.18 -5.97
C VAL A 19 -5.07 -5.18 -5.09
N PRO A 20 -5.47 -6.35 -4.56
CA PRO A 20 -6.57 -6.44 -3.61
C PRO A 20 -6.16 -5.85 -2.25
N VAL A 21 -7.10 -5.18 -1.58
CA VAL A 21 -6.98 -4.88 -0.15
C VAL A 21 -7.17 -6.18 0.63
N THR A 22 -6.33 -6.43 1.62
CA THR A 22 -6.34 -7.67 2.41
C THR A 22 -6.75 -7.43 3.86
N ASP A 23 -7.16 -8.50 4.54
CA ASP A 23 -7.46 -8.44 5.96
C ASP A 23 -6.21 -8.08 6.78
N THR A 24 -6.39 -7.16 7.74
CA THR A 24 -5.29 -6.60 8.53
C THR A 24 -4.69 -7.64 9.47
N VAL A 25 -5.52 -8.54 10.03
CA VAL A 25 -5.06 -9.61 10.93
C VAL A 25 -4.28 -10.65 10.15
N GLN A 26 -4.77 -11.08 8.99
CA GLN A 26 -4.05 -12.00 8.11
C GLN A 26 -2.73 -11.41 7.63
N CYS A 27 -2.73 -10.14 7.20
CA CYS A 27 -1.52 -9.44 6.81
C CYS A 27 -0.47 -9.41 7.93
N GLY A 28 -0.86 -9.09 9.17
CA GLY A 28 0.04 -9.07 10.32
C GLY A 28 0.76 -10.40 10.56
N LYS A 29 0.15 -11.54 10.21
CA LYS A 29 0.79 -12.86 10.31
C LYS A 29 2.05 -12.96 9.45
N SER A 30 2.09 -12.29 8.29
CA SER A 30 3.25 -12.29 7.38
C SER A 30 4.46 -11.55 7.95
N PHE A 31 4.27 -10.74 8.98
CA PHE A 31 5.29 -9.87 9.57
C PHE A 31 5.68 -10.23 11.01
N LYS A 32 5.02 -11.23 11.62
CA LYS A 32 5.32 -11.70 12.98
C LYS A 32 6.78 -12.11 13.18
N ALA A 33 7.38 -12.78 12.19
CA ALA A 33 8.78 -13.22 12.26
C ALA A 33 9.79 -12.06 12.35
N ASN A 34 9.39 -10.85 11.94
CA ASN A 34 10.22 -9.63 12.00
C ASN A 34 9.89 -8.77 13.23
N ASN A 35 9.13 -9.28 14.20
CA ASN A 35 8.65 -8.52 15.38
C ASN A 35 7.86 -7.25 15.04
N VAL A 36 7.20 -7.22 13.88
CA VAL A 36 6.37 -6.09 13.45
C VAL A 36 4.90 -6.42 13.71
N THR A 37 4.21 -5.49 14.38
CA THR A 37 2.78 -5.58 14.63
C THR A 37 2.04 -4.65 13.68
N VAL A 38 1.10 -5.22 12.92
CA VAL A 38 0.18 -4.48 12.05
C VAL A 38 -1.10 -4.21 12.84
N THR A 39 -1.51 -2.94 12.94
CA THR A 39 -2.65 -2.47 13.74
C THR A 39 -3.73 -1.86 12.86
N GLU A 40 -4.83 -1.35 13.43
CA GLU A 40 -5.83 -0.61 12.65
C GLU A 40 -5.32 0.69 12.01
N LEU A 41 -4.14 1.17 12.42
CA LEU A 41 -3.47 2.33 11.81
C LEU A 41 -2.86 2.00 10.44
N GLN A 42 -2.81 0.73 10.07
CA GLN A 42 -2.33 0.26 8.79
C GLN A 42 -3.46 -0.36 7.95
N VAL A 43 -3.27 -0.37 6.64
CA VAL A 43 -4.06 -1.13 5.66
C VAL A 43 -3.08 -1.95 4.83
N CYS A 44 -3.45 -3.16 4.46
CA CYS A 44 -2.61 -4.02 3.65
C CYS A 44 -3.21 -4.22 2.26
N ALA A 45 -2.36 -4.34 1.25
CA ALA A 45 -2.78 -4.69 -0.09
C ALA A 45 -1.74 -5.54 -0.81
N GLY A 46 -2.21 -6.42 -1.71
CA GLY A 46 -1.38 -7.36 -2.45
C GLY A 46 -1.34 -8.74 -1.80
N GLY A 47 -0.17 -9.38 -1.82
CA GLY A 47 0.00 -10.79 -1.45
C GLY A 47 -0.06 -11.75 -2.64
N GLU A 48 -0.11 -11.20 -3.86
CA GLU A 48 0.08 -11.96 -5.09
C GLU A 48 1.57 -12.07 -5.43
N LYS A 49 2.03 -13.25 -5.83
CA LYS A 49 3.42 -13.50 -6.21
C LYS A 49 3.89 -12.52 -7.29
N GLY A 50 5.02 -11.86 -7.07
CA GLY A 50 5.62 -10.93 -8.03
C GLY A 50 4.92 -9.56 -8.13
N LYS A 51 3.90 -9.30 -7.31
CA LYS A 51 3.25 -7.99 -7.23
C LYS A 51 3.49 -7.33 -5.87
N GLY A 52 4.01 -6.12 -5.88
CA GLY A 52 4.23 -5.35 -4.66
C GLY A 52 4.96 -4.04 -4.90
N SER A 53 5.16 -3.31 -3.80
CA SER A 53 6.09 -2.19 -3.75
C SER A 53 7.52 -2.69 -3.61
N CYS A 54 8.45 -1.81 -3.90
CA CYS A 54 9.89 -2.01 -3.82
C CYS A 54 10.56 -0.76 -3.23
N ALA A 55 11.88 -0.80 -3.11
CA ALA A 55 12.65 0.37 -2.74
C ALA A 55 12.36 1.53 -3.71
N GLY A 56 12.19 2.73 -3.17
CA GLY A 56 11.82 3.93 -3.93
C GLY A 56 10.32 4.23 -3.95
N ASP A 57 9.44 3.29 -3.58
CA ASP A 57 7.99 3.57 -3.51
C ASP A 57 7.51 4.10 -2.16
N SER A 58 8.38 4.18 -1.16
CA SER A 58 8.02 4.67 0.17
C SER A 58 7.36 6.05 0.07
N GLY A 59 6.15 6.20 0.63
CA GLY A 59 5.36 7.43 0.50
C GLY A 59 4.37 7.46 -0.67
N SER A 60 4.43 6.52 -1.62
CA SER A 60 3.52 6.48 -2.76
C SER A 60 2.07 6.17 -2.34
N PRO A 61 1.07 6.72 -3.04
CA PRO A 61 -0.34 6.55 -2.70
C PRO A 61 -0.88 5.16 -3.11
N LEU A 62 -1.76 4.61 -2.28
CA LEU A 62 -2.68 3.52 -2.65
C LEU A 62 -4.07 4.11 -2.90
N PHE A 63 -4.56 3.98 -4.13
CA PHE A 63 -5.88 4.46 -4.52
C PHE A 63 -6.93 3.35 -4.52
N TYR A 64 -8.15 3.72 -4.16
CA TYR A 64 -9.34 2.87 -4.25
C TYR A 64 -10.42 3.56 -5.10
N PRO A 65 -10.82 2.98 -6.24
CA PRO A 65 -11.89 3.52 -7.06
C PRO A 65 -13.26 3.20 -6.44
N ALA A 66 -14.06 4.22 -6.14
CA ALA A 66 -15.40 4.04 -5.59
C ALA A 66 -16.43 4.98 -6.21
N LYS A 67 -17.68 4.52 -6.30
CA LYS A 67 -18.83 5.36 -6.62
C LYS A 67 -19.18 6.22 -5.40
N THR A 68 -19.42 7.50 -5.62
CA THR A 68 -19.95 8.39 -4.58
C THR A 68 -21.47 8.48 -4.73
N LYS A 69 -22.22 8.40 -3.61
CA LYS A 69 -23.68 8.53 -3.63
C LYS A 69 -24.09 9.82 -4.36
N GLY A 70 -25.01 9.69 -5.31
CA GLY A 70 -25.49 10.82 -6.11
C GLY A 70 -24.53 11.31 -7.21
N LYS A 71 -23.44 10.60 -7.51
CA LYS A 71 -22.53 10.93 -8.63
C LYS A 71 -22.46 9.76 -9.62
N ALA A 72 -22.58 10.08 -10.91
CA ALA A 72 -22.45 9.12 -12.00
C ALA A 72 -20.99 8.65 -12.20
N THR A 73 -20.00 9.46 -11.81
CA THR A 73 -18.58 9.21 -12.03
C THR A 73 -17.92 8.45 -10.87
N ILE A 74 -17.03 7.51 -11.19
CA ILE A 74 -16.11 6.88 -10.23
C ILE A 74 -15.06 7.91 -9.78
N ARG A 75 -14.74 7.92 -8.49
CA ARG A 75 -13.64 8.72 -7.92
C ARG A 75 -12.58 7.82 -7.31
N ASN A 76 -11.33 8.22 -7.44
CA ASN A 76 -10.21 7.57 -6.76
C ASN A 76 -9.99 8.21 -5.40
N PHE A 77 -10.02 7.40 -4.34
CA PHE A 77 -9.75 7.82 -2.98
C PHE A 77 -8.39 7.30 -2.55
N GLN A 78 -7.51 8.16 -2.03
CA GLN A 78 -6.27 7.70 -1.44
C GLN A 78 -6.57 7.04 -0.09
N ILE A 79 -6.45 5.73 -0.02
CA ILE A 79 -6.75 4.93 1.18
C ILE A 79 -5.50 4.55 1.95
N GLY A 80 -4.34 4.61 1.31
CA GLY A 80 -3.07 4.21 1.88
C GLY A 80 -1.88 5.04 1.41
N ILE A 81 -0.80 4.97 2.16
CA ILE A 81 0.54 5.48 1.82
C ILE A 81 1.53 4.34 2.04
N VAL A 82 2.33 3.97 1.04
CA VAL A 82 3.31 2.86 1.16
C VAL A 82 4.21 3.12 2.36
N SER A 83 4.24 2.17 3.30
CA SER A 83 5.04 2.27 4.53
C SER A 83 6.16 1.24 4.53
N PHE A 84 5.83 -0.06 4.57
CA PHE A 84 6.83 -1.12 4.62
C PHE A 84 6.33 -2.42 3.99
N GLY A 85 7.26 -3.31 3.69
CA GLY A 85 7.02 -4.65 3.16
C GLY A 85 8.16 -5.58 3.55
N LYS A 86 8.21 -6.79 2.98
CA LYS A 86 9.41 -7.64 3.12
C LYS A 86 10.60 -7.01 2.38
N HIS A 87 11.81 -7.29 2.87
CA HIS A 87 13.05 -6.76 2.29
C HIS A 87 13.21 -7.04 0.79
N GLN A 88 12.89 -8.27 0.38
CA GLN A 88 12.84 -8.63 -1.02
C GLN A 88 11.51 -8.15 -1.62
N CYS A 89 11.60 -7.37 -2.69
CA CYS A 89 10.42 -6.83 -3.36
C CYS A 89 9.52 -7.95 -3.86
N ALA A 90 8.21 -7.82 -3.62
CA ALA A 90 7.19 -8.83 -3.89
C ALA A 90 7.60 -10.27 -3.52
N ALA A 91 8.32 -10.42 -2.41
CA ALA A 91 8.79 -11.73 -1.95
C ALA A 91 7.65 -12.63 -1.52
N GLY A 92 7.44 -13.69 -2.30
CA GLY A 92 6.37 -14.65 -2.08
C GLY A 92 5.00 -13.98 -2.12
N ASN A 93 4.15 -14.34 -1.17
CA ASN A 93 2.75 -13.91 -1.11
C ASN A 93 2.49 -12.92 0.03
N ALA A 94 3.51 -12.16 0.44
CA ALA A 94 3.37 -11.18 1.52
C ALA A 94 2.75 -9.88 0.99
N PRO A 95 1.66 -9.37 1.59
CA PRO A 95 1.12 -8.06 1.25
C PRO A 95 2.11 -6.94 1.60
N VAL A 96 1.92 -5.77 0.98
CA VAL A 96 2.57 -4.52 1.39
C VAL A 96 1.72 -3.87 2.49
N VAL A 97 2.37 -3.25 3.47
CA VAL A 97 1.74 -2.51 4.54
C VAL A 97 1.78 -1.01 4.26
N TYR A 98 0.62 -0.38 4.34
CA TYR A 98 0.41 1.03 4.07
C TYR A 98 -0.10 1.72 5.34
N THR A 99 0.26 2.98 5.55
CA THR A 99 -0.42 3.86 6.52
C THR A 99 -1.87 4.02 6.11
N ARG A 100 -2.83 3.79 7.01
CA ARG A 100 -4.27 3.89 6.71
C ARG A 100 -4.74 5.34 6.75
N VAL A 101 -4.80 6.01 5.60
CA VAL A 101 -5.15 7.44 5.48
C VAL A 101 -6.43 7.80 6.24
N LYS A 102 -7.45 6.94 6.20
CA LYS A 102 -8.72 7.17 6.92
C LYS A 102 -8.53 7.44 8.43
N ARG A 103 -7.54 6.83 9.08
CA ARG A 103 -7.28 7.00 10.52
C ARG A 103 -6.61 8.32 10.86
N TYR A 104 -6.03 8.98 9.86
CA TYR A 104 -5.31 10.24 10.02
C TYR A 104 -6.11 11.42 9.47
N LEU A 105 -7.36 11.23 9.02
CA LEU A 105 -8.14 12.32 8.41
C LEU A 105 -8.30 13.52 9.33
N THR A 106 -8.55 13.33 10.63
CA THR A 106 -8.62 14.46 11.58
C THR A 106 -7.31 15.25 11.58
N TRP A 107 -6.18 14.56 11.78
CA TRP A 107 -4.86 15.20 11.74
C TRP A 107 -4.59 15.90 10.40
N ILE A 108 -4.92 15.26 9.27
CA ILE A 108 -4.75 15.85 7.94
C ILE A 108 -5.58 17.14 7.83
N LEU A 109 -6.86 17.10 8.21
CA LEU A 109 -7.79 18.22 8.11
C LEU A 109 -7.37 19.39 9.01
N ASP A 110 -6.75 19.12 10.16
CA ASP A 110 -6.23 20.15 11.06
C ASP A 110 -4.96 20.85 10.51
N HIS A 111 -4.30 20.25 9.50
CA HIS A 111 -3.00 20.72 8.96
C HIS A 111 -3.05 21.13 7.49
N ILE A 112 -4.18 20.98 6.81
CA ILE A 112 -4.41 21.56 5.49
C ILE A 112 -5.13 22.90 5.66
N LYS A 113 -4.49 23.98 5.21
CA LYS A 113 -5.03 25.35 5.18
C LYS A 113 -5.40 25.73 3.76
#